data_AF-A0AAV2HPN3-F1
#
_entry.id   AF-A0AAV2HPN3-F1
#
_cell.length_a   1.000
_cell.length_b   1.000
_cell.length_c   1.000
_cell.angle_alpha   90.00
_cell.angle_beta   90.00
_cell.angle_gamma   90.00
#
_symmetry.space_group_name_H-M   'P 1'
#
loop_
_entity.id
_entity.type
_entity.pdbx_description
1 polymer ?
#
loop_
_entity_poly.entity_id
_entity_poly.type
_entity_poly.pdbx_seq_one_letter_code
_entity_poly.pdbx_strand_id
1 'polypeptide(L)'
;KFIIRNVIVPILCICGLAGNVLILKVLKNHKFNPSTNILLYAMTTSDAMLTATDTLCQGIVIVEDFHPVIAIVMALFYRFFIFRWNHRAYYFSLCTLSLIALERLALLSSPVLASRMFTDYNMKWSLAVLVTLSFIFTFPSLYLLDDFRMFDGKFVRTNSIFITEHRNVAVYLVGIGDHVIIYMPLAILLVSTAIVNMLLFRRMEDKHSSSHD
;
A
#
# COMPACT_ATOMS: atom_id res chain seq x y z
N LYS A 1 24.36 -8.10 2.51
CA LYS A 1 23.02 -8.32 3.10
C LYS A 1 22.84 -7.58 4.43
N PHE A 2 23.77 -7.73 5.39
CA PHE A 2 23.70 -7.04 6.69
C PHE A 2 23.61 -5.51 6.60
N ILE A 3 24.51 -4.87 5.83
CA ILE A 3 24.51 -3.40 5.65
C ILE A 3 23.19 -2.89 5.05
N ILE A 4 22.67 -3.57 4.01
CA ILE A 4 21.41 -3.18 3.36
C ILE A 4 20.26 -3.25 4.38
N ARG A 5 20.12 -4.38 5.07
CA ARG A 5 19.00 -4.61 6.01
C ARG A 5 19.07 -3.69 7.24
N ASN A 6 20.24 -3.49 7.82
CA ASN A 6 20.38 -2.84 9.12
C ASN A 6 20.73 -1.35 9.04
N VAL A 7 21.14 -0.84 7.88
CA VAL A 7 21.52 0.58 7.71
C VAL A 7 20.65 1.24 6.66
N ILE A 8 20.60 0.68 5.45
CA ILE A 8 19.91 1.34 4.32
C ILE A 8 18.38 1.34 4.54
N VAL A 9 17.81 0.20 4.92
CA VAL A 9 16.35 0.10 5.12
C VAL A 9 15.86 1.03 6.24
N PRO A 10 16.47 1.09 7.44
CA PRO A 10 16.04 2.04 8.47
C PRO A 10 16.10 3.51 8.02
N ILE A 11 17.16 3.90 7.31
CA ILE A 11 17.29 5.27 6.78
C ILE A 11 16.14 5.55 5.80
N LEU A 12 15.87 4.63 4.87
CA LEU A 12 14.76 4.76 3.92
C LEU A 12 13.40 4.86 4.63
N CYS A 13 13.16 4.04 5.67
CA CYS A 13 11.91 4.07 6.42
C CYS A 13 11.74 5.40 7.19
N ILE A 14 12.80 5.94 7.81
CA ILE A 14 12.76 7.24 8.49
C ILE A 14 12.51 8.38 7.50
N CYS A 15 13.22 8.38 6.37
CA CYS A 15 13.03 9.36 5.30
C CYS A 15 11.61 9.27 4.72
N GLY A 16 11.11 8.07 4.48
CA GLY A 16 9.74 7.83 3.99
C GLY A 16 8.69 8.33 4.96
N LEU A 17 8.83 8.03 6.26
CA LEU A 17 7.93 8.51 7.29
C LEU A 17 7.94 10.04 7.39
N ALA A 18 9.13 10.67 7.39
CA ALA A 18 9.27 12.12 7.41
C ALA A 18 8.63 12.78 6.18
N GLY A 19 8.84 12.20 4.98
CA GLY A 19 8.23 12.65 3.73
C GLY A 19 6.70 12.58 3.78
N ASN A 20 6.14 11.45 4.22
CA ASN A 20 4.69 11.29 4.33
C ASN A 20 4.07 12.24 5.36
N VAL A 21 4.72 12.47 6.51
CA VAL A 21 4.27 13.44 7.51
C VAL A 21 4.30 14.87 6.95
N LEU A 22 5.33 15.23 6.17
CA LEU A 22 5.40 16.54 5.51
C LEU A 22 4.26 16.70 4.50
N ILE A 23 4.00 15.69 3.68
CA ILE A 23 2.89 15.71 2.70
C ILE A 23 1.54 15.88 3.44
N LEU A 24 1.29 15.15 4.53
CA LEU A 24 0.07 15.31 5.32
C LEU A 24 -0.07 16.73 5.88
N LYS A 25 1.02 17.34 6.36
CA LYS A 25 1.01 18.75 6.82
C LYS A 25 0.69 19.72 5.69
N VAL A 26 1.26 19.51 4.50
CA VAL A 26 0.98 20.34 3.32
C VAL A 26 -0.48 20.19 2.87
N LEU A 27 -0.98 18.96 2.76
CA LEU A 27 -2.38 18.67 2.37
C LEU A 27 -3.39 19.26 3.37
N LYS A 28 -3.05 19.31 4.67
CA LYS A 28 -3.88 19.95 5.69
C LYS A 28 -3.99 21.47 5.51
N ASN A 29 -2.93 22.11 5.01
CA ASN A 29 -2.86 23.56 4.89
C ASN A 29 -3.28 24.08 3.50
N HIS A 30 -3.32 23.24 2.48
CA HIS A 30 -3.69 23.64 1.11
C HIS A 30 -5.11 23.24 0.72
N LYS A 31 -5.81 24.17 0.06
CA LYS A 31 -7.17 23.98 -0.48
C LYS A 31 -7.10 23.43 -1.91
N PHE A 32 -6.83 22.14 -2.06
CA PHE A 32 -6.99 21.43 -3.33
C PHE A 32 -8.45 21.06 -3.59
N ASN A 33 -8.75 20.55 -4.79
CA ASN A 33 -10.05 19.93 -5.08
C ASN A 33 -10.39 18.90 -4.00
N PRO A 34 -11.61 18.93 -3.46
CA PRO A 34 -11.92 18.20 -2.24
C PRO A 34 -11.85 16.68 -2.44
N SER A 35 -12.28 16.16 -3.61
CA SER A 35 -12.19 14.74 -3.97
C SER A 35 -10.75 14.23 -4.01
N THR A 36 -9.89 14.91 -4.76
CA THR A 36 -8.47 14.57 -4.89
C THR A 36 -7.74 14.69 -3.55
N ASN A 37 -8.06 15.71 -2.74
CA ASN A 37 -7.44 15.89 -1.44
C ASN A 37 -7.79 14.72 -0.50
N ILE A 38 -9.04 14.25 -0.52
CA ILE A 38 -9.46 13.06 0.25
C ILE A 38 -8.65 11.83 -0.15
N LEU A 39 -8.48 11.58 -1.46
CA LEU A 39 -7.72 10.41 -1.94
C LEU A 39 -6.23 10.51 -1.63
N LEU A 40 -5.61 11.67 -1.85
CA LEU A 40 -4.21 11.90 -1.52
C LEU A 40 -3.97 11.76 -0.02
N TYR A 41 -4.85 12.33 0.81
CA TYR A 41 -4.76 12.20 2.26
C TYR A 41 -4.85 10.73 2.70
N ALA A 42 -5.77 9.96 2.12
CA ALA A 42 -5.91 8.53 2.41
C ALA A 42 -4.65 7.74 2.02
N MET A 43 -4.13 7.96 0.80
CA MET A 43 -2.91 7.31 0.31
C MET A 43 -1.69 7.65 1.18
N THR A 44 -1.45 8.94 1.45
CA THR A 44 -0.32 9.37 2.28
C THR A 44 -0.46 8.85 3.72
N THR A 45 -1.68 8.78 4.25
CA THR A 45 -1.91 8.19 5.58
C THR A 45 -1.57 6.71 5.59
N SER A 46 -1.98 5.94 4.58
CA SER A 46 -1.61 4.52 4.50
C SER A 46 -0.12 4.29 4.33
N ASP A 47 0.55 5.11 3.53
CA ASP A 47 2.00 5.03 3.34
C ASP A 47 2.76 5.43 4.62
N ALA A 48 2.27 6.43 5.35
CA ALA A 48 2.79 6.80 6.67
C ALA A 48 2.65 5.66 7.67
N MET A 49 1.49 4.99 7.69
CA MET A 49 1.26 3.84 8.56
C MET A 49 2.18 2.67 8.20
N LEU A 50 2.31 2.35 6.91
CA LEU A 50 3.20 1.30 6.40
C LEU A 50 4.67 1.57 6.75
N THR A 51 5.14 2.79 6.52
CA THR A 51 6.51 3.19 6.87
C THR A 51 6.75 3.18 8.38
N ALA A 52 5.77 3.60 9.19
CA ALA A 52 5.86 3.52 10.65
C ALA A 52 5.96 2.07 11.13
N THR A 53 5.12 1.17 10.63
CA THR A 53 5.18 -0.25 11.01
C THR A 53 6.45 -0.94 10.49
N ASP A 54 6.97 -0.55 9.33
CA ASP A 54 8.28 -1.02 8.85
C ASP A 54 9.43 -0.52 9.74
N THR A 55 9.40 0.73 10.24
CA THR A 55 10.39 1.19 11.22
C THR A 55 10.33 0.37 12.51
N LEU A 56 9.13 0.02 12.99
CA LEU A 56 8.96 -0.83 14.16
C LEU A 56 9.51 -2.24 13.91
N CYS A 57 9.29 -2.80 12.72
CA CYS A 57 9.85 -4.09 12.31
C CYS A 57 11.39 -4.09 12.39
N GLN A 58 12.05 -3.05 11.89
CA GLN A 58 13.50 -2.94 11.99
C GLN A 58 13.97 -2.84 13.45
N GLY A 59 13.23 -2.11 14.29
CA GLY A 59 13.49 -2.05 15.72
C GLY A 59 13.42 -3.43 16.38
N ILE A 60 12.41 -4.24 16.03
CA ILE A 60 12.26 -5.61 16.53
C ILE A 60 13.47 -6.46 16.14
N VAL A 61 13.87 -6.45 14.87
CA VAL A 61 15.03 -7.21 14.37
C VAL A 61 16.30 -6.86 15.14
N ILE A 62 16.53 -5.58 15.46
CA ILE A 62 17.69 -5.16 16.25
C ILE A 62 17.61 -5.75 17.67
N VAL A 63 16.43 -5.73 18.30
CA VAL A 63 16.22 -6.29 19.65
C VAL A 63 16.40 -7.82 19.69
N GLU A 64 15.99 -8.51 18.62
CA GLU A 64 16.16 -9.97 18.50
C GLU A 64 17.63 -10.41 18.65
N ASP A 65 18.58 -9.59 18.20
CA ASP A 65 20.01 -9.88 18.29
C ASP A 65 20.56 -9.79 19.73
N PHE A 66 19.88 -9.07 20.65
CA PHE A 66 20.36 -8.86 22.04
C PHE A 66 19.68 -9.77 23.07
N HIS A 67 18.39 -10.08 22.92
CA HIS A 67 17.61 -10.82 23.93
C HIS A 67 16.65 -11.85 23.33
N PRO A 68 16.96 -13.16 23.41
CA PRO A 68 16.19 -14.22 22.74
C PRO A 68 14.78 -14.42 23.30
N VAL A 69 14.53 -14.10 24.58
CA VAL A 69 13.18 -14.22 25.18
C VAL A 69 12.26 -13.10 24.69
N ILE A 70 12.78 -11.87 24.65
CA ILE A 70 12.03 -10.70 24.12
C ILE A 70 11.78 -10.88 22.63
N ALA A 71 12.76 -11.45 21.90
CA ALA A 71 12.64 -11.80 20.50
C ALA A 71 11.39 -12.64 20.21
N ILE A 72 11.12 -13.67 21.01
CA ILE A 72 9.96 -14.55 20.82
C ILE A 72 8.65 -13.78 20.96
N VAL A 73 8.52 -12.94 22.00
CA VAL A 73 7.31 -12.14 22.23
C VAL A 73 7.11 -11.13 21.11
N MET A 74 8.19 -10.46 20.69
CA MET A 74 8.15 -9.47 19.61
C MET A 74 7.87 -10.11 18.25
N ALA A 75 8.37 -11.31 17.98
CA ALA A 75 8.08 -12.03 16.74
C ALA A 75 6.60 -12.44 16.65
N LEU A 76 6.00 -12.88 17.75
CA LEU A 76 4.55 -13.15 17.81
C LEU A 76 3.75 -11.86 17.59
N PHE A 77 4.13 -10.78 18.27
CA PHE A 77 3.48 -9.48 18.10
C PHE A 77 3.58 -8.97 16.65
N TYR A 78 4.77 -9.05 16.05
CA TYR A 78 5.02 -8.69 14.67
C TYR A 78 4.11 -9.49 13.72
N ARG A 79 4.04 -10.81 13.88
CA ARG A 79 3.26 -11.69 13.02
C ARG A 79 1.75 -11.44 13.10
N PHE A 80 1.20 -11.31 14.32
CA PHE A 80 -0.24 -11.17 14.52
C PHE A 80 -0.75 -9.77 14.22
N PHE A 81 0.06 -8.74 14.45
CA PHE A 81 -0.36 -7.35 14.31
C PHE A 81 0.34 -6.63 13.16
N ILE A 82 1.68 -6.51 13.21
CA ILE A 82 2.44 -5.66 12.28
C ILE A 82 2.38 -6.19 10.85
N PHE A 83 2.73 -7.46 10.62
CA PHE A 83 2.74 -8.07 9.29
C PHE A 83 1.38 -7.94 8.59
N ARG A 84 0.30 -8.21 9.31
CA ARG A 84 -1.07 -8.12 8.79
C ARG A 84 -1.49 -6.69 8.53
N TRP A 85 -1.09 -5.77 9.40
CA TRP A 85 -1.32 -4.36 9.20
C TRP A 85 -0.62 -3.86 7.94
N ASN A 86 0.64 -4.24 7.73
CA ASN A 86 1.43 -3.87 6.54
C ASN A 86 0.76 -4.34 5.26
N HIS A 87 0.31 -5.60 5.23
CA HIS A 87 -0.34 -6.16 4.07
C HIS A 87 -1.64 -5.40 3.71
N ARG A 88 -2.44 -5.05 4.73
CA ARG A 88 -3.65 -4.24 4.55
C ARG A 88 -3.34 -2.82 4.08
N ALA A 89 -2.38 -2.17 4.70
CA ALA A 89 -1.96 -0.82 4.33
C ALA A 89 -1.44 -0.77 2.88
N TYR A 90 -0.66 -1.78 2.48
CA TYR A 90 -0.16 -1.94 1.12
C TYR A 90 -1.30 -2.08 0.09
N TYR A 91 -2.27 -2.98 0.33
CA TYR A 91 -3.42 -3.16 -0.56
C TYR A 91 -4.31 -1.93 -0.63
N PHE A 92 -4.54 -1.28 0.51
CA PHE A 92 -5.30 -0.05 0.54
C PHE A 92 -4.59 1.07 -0.25
N SER A 93 -3.27 1.20 -0.12
CA SER A 93 -2.48 2.17 -0.89
C SER A 93 -2.55 1.90 -2.40
N LEU A 94 -2.36 0.65 -2.84
CA LEU A 94 -2.48 0.26 -4.26
C LEU A 94 -3.87 0.56 -4.84
N CYS A 95 -4.91 0.17 -4.13
CA CYS A 95 -6.29 0.43 -4.58
C CYS A 95 -6.58 1.93 -4.63
N THR A 96 -6.12 2.70 -3.63
CA THR A 96 -6.27 4.16 -3.61
C THR A 96 -5.53 4.82 -4.77
N LEU A 97 -4.32 4.34 -5.09
CA LEU A 97 -3.56 4.81 -6.25
C LEU A 97 -4.29 4.53 -7.57
N SER A 98 -4.90 3.36 -7.72
CA SER A 98 -5.72 3.06 -8.90
C SER A 98 -6.96 3.94 -9.00
N LEU A 99 -7.59 4.26 -7.87
CA LEU A 99 -8.74 5.17 -7.81
C LEU A 99 -8.35 6.59 -8.19
N ILE A 100 -7.18 7.08 -7.76
CA ILE A 100 -6.62 8.36 -8.19
C ILE A 100 -6.41 8.36 -9.71
N ALA A 101 -5.84 7.29 -10.27
CA ALA A 101 -5.62 7.18 -11.71
C ALA A 101 -6.94 7.24 -12.51
N LEU A 102 -7.98 6.57 -12.01
CA LEU A 102 -9.32 6.61 -12.59
C LEU A 102 -9.98 7.99 -12.47
N GLU A 103 -9.84 8.66 -11.32
CA GLU A 103 -10.33 10.05 -11.14
C GLU A 103 -9.68 10.98 -12.17
N ARG A 104 -8.36 10.89 -12.34
CA ARG A 104 -7.63 11.71 -13.33
C ARG A 104 -8.03 11.41 -14.76
N LEU A 105 -8.21 10.14 -15.11
CA LEU A 105 -8.68 9.73 -16.43
C LEU A 105 -10.09 10.28 -16.70
N ALA A 106 -10.99 10.18 -15.73
CA ALA A 106 -12.36 10.68 -15.86
C ALA A 106 -12.39 12.21 -15.99
N LEU A 107 -11.61 12.93 -15.19
CA LEU A 107 -11.49 14.39 -15.27
C LEU A 107 -10.97 14.86 -16.63
N LEU A 108 -10.04 14.11 -17.24
CA LEU A 108 -9.46 14.46 -18.53
C LEU A 108 -10.39 14.13 -19.71
N SER A 109 -11.10 12.99 -19.64
CA SER A 109 -11.97 12.49 -20.71
C SER A 109 -13.36 13.12 -20.69
N SER A 110 -13.98 13.30 -19.51
CA SER A 110 -15.32 13.88 -19.35
C SER A 110 -15.44 14.64 -18.03
N PRO A 111 -15.03 15.93 -17.98
CA PRO A 111 -14.99 16.71 -16.74
C PRO A 111 -16.37 16.90 -16.10
N VAL A 112 -17.43 17.01 -16.91
CA VAL A 112 -18.81 17.17 -16.42
C VAL A 112 -19.27 15.89 -15.72
N LEU A 113 -19.04 14.72 -16.32
CA LEU A 113 -19.41 13.45 -15.71
C LEU A 113 -18.58 13.19 -14.45
N ALA A 114 -17.27 13.47 -14.51
CA ALA A 114 -16.37 13.32 -13.38
C ALA A 114 -16.81 14.18 -12.19
N SER A 115 -17.22 15.43 -12.39
CA SER A 115 -17.70 16.29 -11.30
C SER A 115 -18.95 15.74 -10.58
N ARG A 116 -19.78 14.94 -11.28
CA ARG A 116 -20.97 14.30 -10.70
C ARG A 116 -20.65 12.97 -10.03
N MET A 117 -19.68 12.22 -10.55
CA MET A 117 -19.28 10.93 -10.00
C MET A 117 -18.38 11.08 -8.77
N PHE A 118 -17.38 11.97 -8.85
CA PHE A 118 -16.34 12.16 -7.83
C PHE A 118 -16.73 13.23 -6.80
N THR A 119 -17.91 13.08 -6.19
CA THR A 119 -18.33 13.93 -5.06
C THR A 119 -17.63 13.49 -3.77
N ASP A 120 -17.51 14.41 -2.80
CA ASP A 120 -16.89 14.12 -1.49
C ASP A 120 -17.56 12.94 -0.77
N TYR A 121 -18.88 12.83 -0.89
CA TYR A 121 -19.65 11.75 -0.30
C TYR A 121 -19.29 10.40 -0.95
N ASN A 122 -19.28 10.35 -2.29
CA ASN A 122 -18.93 9.14 -3.03
C ASN A 122 -17.49 8.71 -2.76
N MET A 123 -16.55 9.66 -2.68
CA MET A 123 -15.14 9.35 -2.38
C MET A 123 -14.95 8.76 -0.99
N LYS A 124 -15.62 9.30 0.03
CA LYS A 124 -15.58 8.73 1.39
C LYS A 124 -16.14 7.30 1.41
N TRP A 125 -17.23 7.06 0.70
CA TRP A 125 -17.80 5.71 0.56
C TRP A 125 -16.87 4.76 -0.19
N SER A 126 -16.29 5.19 -1.32
CA SER A 126 -15.32 4.40 -2.06
C SER A 126 -14.14 4.01 -1.17
N LEU A 127 -13.58 4.94 -0.39
CA LEU A 127 -12.51 4.64 0.56
C LEU A 127 -12.97 3.66 1.65
N ALA A 128 -14.16 3.82 2.23
CA ALA A 128 -14.69 2.88 3.22
C ALA A 128 -14.85 1.46 2.64
N VAL A 129 -15.32 1.34 1.40
CA VAL A 129 -15.40 0.07 0.67
C VAL A 129 -14.00 -0.51 0.44
N LEU A 130 -13.02 0.30 0.00
CA LEU A 130 -11.64 -0.16 -0.20
C LEU A 130 -10.99 -0.65 1.09
N VAL A 131 -11.20 0.04 2.22
CA VAL A 131 -10.76 -0.43 3.54
C VAL A 131 -11.40 -1.79 3.83
N THR A 132 -12.72 -1.90 3.70
CA THR A 132 -13.47 -3.13 4.00
C THR A 132 -13.01 -4.31 3.13
N LEU A 133 -12.83 -4.09 1.82
CA LEU A 133 -12.31 -5.09 0.90
C LEU A 133 -10.89 -5.53 1.29
N SER A 134 -10.02 -4.59 1.69
CA SER A 134 -8.68 -4.91 2.17
C SER A 134 -8.71 -5.82 3.41
N PHE A 135 -9.69 -5.65 4.31
CA PHE A 135 -9.90 -6.57 5.43
C PHE A 135 -10.37 -7.96 4.97
N ILE A 136 -11.33 -8.03 4.05
CA ILE A 136 -11.89 -9.29 3.55
C ILE A 136 -10.81 -10.11 2.83
N PHE A 137 -10.06 -9.48 1.92
CA PHE A 137 -9.04 -10.17 1.13
C PHE A 137 -7.81 -10.60 1.95
N THR A 138 -7.47 -9.86 3.01
CA THR A 138 -6.39 -10.26 3.92
C THR A 138 -6.84 -11.22 5.01
N PHE A 139 -8.12 -11.58 5.08
CA PHE A 139 -8.63 -12.51 6.09
C PHE A 139 -8.12 -13.96 5.91
N PRO A 140 -8.04 -14.53 4.70
CA PRO A 140 -7.60 -15.92 4.55
C PRO A 140 -6.12 -16.11 4.90
N SER A 141 -5.28 -15.07 4.80
CA SER A 141 -3.87 -15.13 5.24
C SER A 141 -3.73 -15.33 6.76
N LEU A 142 -4.79 -15.09 7.55
CA LEU A 142 -4.83 -15.40 8.98
C LEU A 142 -4.63 -16.89 9.25
N TYR A 143 -5.13 -17.75 8.36
CA TYR A 143 -5.18 -19.21 8.53
C TYR A 143 -4.01 -19.94 7.87
N LEU A 144 -3.20 -19.24 7.06
CA LEU A 144 -2.04 -19.83 6.36
C LEU A 144 -0.73 -19.73 7.14
N LEU A 145 -0.73 -18.93 8.20
CA LEU A 145 0.43 -18.69 9.02
C LEU A 145 0.44 -19.74 10.14
N ASP A 146 1.12 -20.87 9.95
CA ASP A 146 1.42 -21.85 11.01
C ASP A 146 2.80 -21.65 11.68
N ASP A 147 2.92 -21.95 12.98
CA ASP A 147 4.13 -21.68 13.78
C ASP A 147 5.14 -22.84 13.69
N PHE A 148 6.28 -22.63 13.03
CA PHE A 148 7.46 -23.49 13.21
C PHE A 148 8.57 -22.72 13.93
N ARG A 149 8.94 -23.19 15.12
CA ARG A 149 10.05 -22.66 15.90
C ARG A 149 11.28 -23.52 15.65
N MET A 150 12.30 -22.98 14.97
CA MET A 150 13.61 -23.61 14.95
C MET A 150 14.48 -22.97 16.03
N PHE A 151 14.71 -23.73 17.11
CA PHE A 151 15.73 -23.40 18.09
C PHE A 151 17.07 -23.88 17.56
N ASP A 152 17.83 -22.98 16.93
CA ASP A 152 19.24 -23.25 16.65
C ASP A 152 20.03 -22.75 17.87
N GLY A 153 20.89 -23.58 18.46
CA GLY A 153 21.49 -23.40 19.80
C GLY A 153 22.37 -22.16 20.00
N LYS A 154 22.43 -21.25 19.00
CA LYS A 154 23.15 -19.98 19.03
C LYS A 154 22.28 -18.76 18.66
N PHE A 155 21.12 -18.95 18.03
CA PHE A 155 20.20 -17.89 17.62
C PHE A 155 18.76 -18.40 17.58
N VAL A 156 17.83 -17.70 18.22
CA VAL A 156 16.39 -17.94 18.01
C VAL A 156 16.00 -17.25 16.71
N ARG A 157 15.90 -18.02 15.62
CA ARG A 157 15.33 -17.53 14.36
C ARG A 157 13.92 -18.06 14.19
N THR A 158 12.96 -17.15 14.23
CA THR A 158 11.58 -17.38 13.77
C THR A 158 11.58 -17.41 12.24
N ASN A 159 11.78 -18.59 11.66
CA ASN A 159 11.55 -18.81 10.23
C ASN A 159 10.07 -19.18 10.04
N SER A 160 9.30 -18.33 9.35
CA SER A 160 7.97 -18.71 8.88
C SER A 160 8.11 -19.67 7.70
N ILE A 161 7.87 -20.96 7.95
CA ILE A 161 7.74 -21.96 6.88
C ILE A 161 6.24 -22.12 6.63
N PHE A 162 5.82 -21.89 5.39
CA PHE A 162 4.48 -22.29 4.96
C PHE A 162 4.44 -23.82 5.04
N ILE A 163 3.75 -24.38 6.03
CA ILE A 163 3.56 -25.83 6.11
C ILE A 163 2.59 -26.22 5.00
N THR A 164 3.15 -26.57 3.85
CA THR A 164 2.43 -27.07 2.67
C THR A 164 2.12 -28.56 2.79
N GLU A 165 1.92 -29.09 4.00
CA GLU A 165 1.69 -30.54 4.15
C GLU A 165 0.29 -30.98 3.72
N HIS A 166 -0.68 -30.06 3.62
CA HIS A 166 -1.97 -30.38 3.03
C HIS A 166 -2.37 -29.38 1.96
N ARG A 167 -2.99 -29.93 0.90
CA ARG A 167 -3.68 -29.27 -0.22
C ARG A 167 -4.71 -28.24 0.29
N ASN A 168 -4.25 -27.17 0.89
CA ASN A 168 -5.12 -26.17 1.48
C ASN A 168 -5.59 -25.25 0.37
N VAL A 169 -6.86 -25.43 -0.02
CA VAL A 169 -7.62 -24.51 -0.88
C VAL A 169 -7.39 -23.04 -0.46
N ALA A 170 -7.18 -22.78 0.83
CA ALA A 170 -6.79 -21.49 1.36
C ALA A 170 -5.50 -20.90 0.75
N VAL A 171 -4.46 -21.70 0.47
CA VAL A 171 -3.21 -21.21 -0.16
C VAL A 171 -3.48 -20.74 -1.58
N TYR A 172 -4.26 -21.51 -2.34
CA TYR A 172 -4.66 -21.13 -3.69
C TYR A 172 -5.56 -19.89 -3.69
N LEU A 173 -6.51 -19.81 -2.75
CA LEU A 173 -7.39 -18.63 -2.62
C LEU A 173 -6.60 -17.37 -2.23
N VAL A 174 -5.62 -17.47 -1.33
CA VAL A 174 -4.74 -16.34 -0.99
C VAL A 174 -3.87 -15.97 -2.19
N GLY A 175 -3.23 -16.93 -2.85
CA GLY A 175 -2.41 -16.65 -4.02
C GLY A 175 -3.20 -15.97 -5.15
N ILE A 176 -4.40 -16.48 -5.46
CA ILE A 176 -5.28 -15.86 -6.45
C ILE A 176 -5.72 -14.47 -5.98
N GLY A 177 -6.12 -14.32 -4.72
CA GLY A 177 -6.53 -13.04 -4.14
C GLY A 177 -5.43 -12.00 -4.24
N ASP A 178 -4.21 -12.34 -3.81
CA ASP A 178 -3.04 -11.47 -3.84
C ASP A 178 -2.70 -11.07 -5.28
N HIS A 179 -2.74 -12.01 -6.23
CA HIS A 179 -2.51 -11.71 -7.64
C HIS A 179 -3.57 -10.78 -8.23
N VAL A 180 -4.85 -11.00 -7.94
CA VAL A 180 -5.93 -10.11 -8.41
C VAL A 180 -5.75 -8.70 -7.83
N ILE A 181 -5.47 -8.58 -6.54
CA ILE A 181 -5.31 -7.29 -5.86
C ILE A 181 -4.05 -6.55 -6.29
N ILE A 182 -3.00 -7.25 -6.72
CA ILE A 182 -1.78 -6.59 -7.21
C ILE A 182 -1.92 -6.23 -8.69
N TYR A 183 -2.30 -7.20 -9.53
CA TYR A 183 -2.29 -7.01 -10.98
C TYR A 183 -3.45 -6.18 -11.50
N MET A 184 -4.65 -6.25 -10.88
CA MET A 184 -5.79 -5.47 -11.36
C MET A 184 -5.59 -3.95 -11.15
N PRO A 185 -5.22 -3.44 -9.95
CA PRO A 185 -4.90 -2.03 -9.75
C PRO A 185 -3.72 -1.57 -10.60
N LEU A 186 -2.71 -2.42 -10.79
CA LEU A 186 -1.55 -2.10 -11.62
C LEU A 186 -1.93 -2.00 -13.12
N ALA A 187 -2.76 -2.90 -13.63
CA ALA A 187 -3.29 -2.82 -14.99
C ALA A 187 -4.13 -1.55 -15.17
N ILE A 188 -5.02 -1.25 -14.22
CA ILE A 188 -5.82 -0.01 -14.23
C ILE A 188 -4.91 1.23 -14.25
N LEU A 189 -3.87 1.25 -13.41
CA LEU A 189 -2.90 2.35 -13.34
C LEU A 189 -2.17 2.53 -14.67
N LEU A 190 -1.65 1.46 -15.26
CA LEU A 190 -0.91 1.50 -16.52
C LEU A 190 -1.81 1.96 -17.69
N VAL A 191 -3.02 1.40 -17.80
CA VAL A 191 -3.97 1.79 -18.85
C VAL A 191 -4.39 3.25 -18.67
N SER A 192 -4.73 3.67 -17.44
CA SER A 192 -5.16 5.04 -17.16
C SER A 192 -4.06 6.06 -17.43
N THR A 193 -2.83 5.77 -17.02
CA THR A 193 -1.68 6.65 -17.26
C THR A 193 -1.31 6.74 -18.74
N ALA A 194 -1.36 5.62 -19.48
CA ALA A 194 -1.14 5.62 -20.93
C ALA A 194 -2.18 6.48 -21.67
N ILE A 195 -3.47 6.35 -21.33
CA ILE A 195 -4.53 7.16 -21.94
C ILE A 195 -4.36 8.64 -21.59
N VAL A 196 -4.04 8.96 -20.32
CA VAL A 196 -3.80 10.34 -19.90
C VAL A 196 -2.65 10.97 -20.70
N ASN A 197 -1.54 10.26 -20.86
CA ASN A 197 -0.39 10.74 -21.63
C ASN A 197 -0.75 10.94 -23.11
N MET A 198 -1.50 10.02 -23.71
CA MET A 198 -1.97 10.14 -25.10
C MET A 198 -2.87 11.36 -25.30
N LEU A 199 -3.81 11.61 -24.37
CA LEU A 199 -4.71 12.75 -24.42
C LEU A 199 -3.97 14.08 -24.20
N LEU A 200 -2.96 14.11 -23.32
CA LEU A 200 -2.11 15.28 -23.13
C LEU A 200 -1.29 15.59 -24.38
N PHE A 201 -0.74 14.57 -25.04
CA PHE A 201 0.02 14.74 -26.27
C PHE A 201 -0.83 15.37 -27.39
N ARG A 202 -2.04 14.84 -27.63
CA ARG A 202 -2.99 15.41 -28.61
C ARG A 202 -3.33 16.88 -28.31
N ARG A 203 -3.58 17.22 -27.04
CA ARG A 203 -3.86 18.61 -26.64
C ARG A 203 -2.69 19.57 -26.88
N MET A 204 -1.45 19.07 -26.84
CA MET A 204 -0.28 19.90 -27.16
C MET A 204 -0.17 20.13 -28.67
N GLU A 205 -0.47 19.12 -29.48
CA GLU A 205 -0.52 19.25 -30.95
C GLU A 205 -1.58 20.27 -31.39
N ASP A 206 -2.81 20.16 -30.86
CA ASP A 206 -3.92 21.08 -31.18
C ASP A 206 -3.61 22.55 -30.82
N LYS A 207 -2.87 22.78 -29.72
CA LYS A 207 -2.46 24.13 -29.34
C LYS A 207 -1.44 24.71 -30.31
N HIS A 208 -0.52 23.89 -30.81
CA HIS A 208 0.53 24.37 -31.71
C HIS A 208 -0.04 24.72 -33.09
N SER A 209 -0.99 23.93 -33.61
CA SER A 209 -1.68 24.26 -34.87
C SER A 209 -2.49 25.56 -34.76
N SER A 210 -3.20 25.79 -33.66
CA SER A 210 -3.97 27.03 -33.45
C SER A 210 -3.14 28.32 -33.28
N SER A 211 -1.83 28.21 -33.07
CA SER A 211 -0.94 29.38 -32.88
C SER A 211 -0.30 29.91 -34.18
N HIS A 212 -0.53 29.21 -35.29
CA HIS A 212 -0.02 29.56 -36.61
C HIS A 212 -1.09 30.13 -37.57
N ASP A 213 -2.35 30.18 -37.14
CA ASP A 213 -3.47 30.84 -37.81
C ASP A 213 -3.77 32.20 -37.15
#